data_AF-A0A7H4GP60-F1
#
_entry.id   AF-A0A7H4GP60-F1
#
_cell.length_a   1.000
_cell.length_b   1.000
_cell.length_c   1.000
_cell.angle_alpha   90.00
_cell.angle_beta   90.00
_cell.angle_gamma   90.00
#
_symmetry.space_group_name_H-M   'P 1'
#
loop_
_entity.id
_entity.type
_entity.pdbx_description
1 polymer ?
#
loop_
_entity_poly.entity_id
_entity_poly.type
_entity_poly.pdbx_seq_one_letter_code
_entity_poly.pdbx_strand_id
1 'polypeptide(L)'
;MSPPHARPGGVQKRFAPGICPCQYGAEDQAHVSLPCQGAGNCLQFSKLAGQAARKIARADGATFVLRDGDLCHYVEENAVSPLWRGKRFPISQCVSGWVMLNRQPAVIADIHKDDRVPTEAYSTTFVRSMAMVPIRSRDPIGAIGFYWADHHAASELELRLFTILADAVSLALERLRVLEDLARVESELQPETTPEKTLDKMVRMCSWTGRLDIDGQWISMEDFLQKNFGIRVTHAISPEGARHLGCPTDSSVDKSSS
;
A
#
# COMPACT_ATOMS: atom_id res chain seq x y z
N MET A 1 -28.43 43.11 30.27
CA MET A 1 -27.42 42.17 30.79
C MET A 1 -27.05 41.23 29.65
N SER A 2 -25.87 41.44 29.06
CA SER A 2 -25.30 40.62 27.98
C SER A 2 -23.92 40.14 28.43
N PRO A 3 -23.48 38.91 28.11
CA PRO A 3 -22.24 38.36 28.65
C PRO A 3 -21.01 38.86 27.86
N PRO A 4 -19.80 38.88 28.47
CA PRO A 4 -18.59 39.35 27.81
C PRO A 4 -17.91 38.23 27.00
N HIS A 5 -17.44 38.60 25.81
CA HIS A 5 -16.59 37.78 24.95
C HIS A 5 -15.21 37.51 25.59
N ALA A 6 -14.88 36.24 25.78
CA ALA A 6 -13.53 35.78 26.09
C ALA A 6 -12.67 35.74 24.81
N ARG A 7 -11.50 36.39 24.82
CA ARG A 7 -10.44 36.22 23.81
C ARG A 7 -9.59 34.99 24.19
N PRO A 8 -9.21 34.10 23.26
CA PRO A 8 -8.15 33.14 23.53
C PRO A 8 -6.77 33.75 23.22
N GLY A 9 -5.85 33.62 24.19
CA GLY A 9 -4.49 34.12 24.12
C GLY A 9 -3.64 33.41 23.06
N GLY A 10 -2.92 34.19 22.26
CA GLY A 10 -1.92 33.70 21.33
C GLY A 10 -0.66 33.27 22.07
N VAL A 11 -0.26 32.01 21.87
CA VAL A 11 1.06 31.52 22.28
C VAL A 11 2.07 31.98 21.20
N GLN A 12 2.76 33.09 21.44
CA GLN A 12 3.92 33.48 20.66
C GLN A 12 5.06 32.49 20.92
N LYS A 13 5.40 31.63 19.94
CA LYS A 13 6.67 30.88 19.95
C LYS A 13 7.70 31.63 19.11
N ARG A 14 8.73 32.15 19.78
CA ARG A 14 9.94 32.72 19.17
C ARG A 14 10.72 31.60 18.49
N PHE A 15 11.06 31.77 17.22
CA PHE A 15 12.05 30.95 16.52
C PHE A 15 13.45 31.27 17.06
N ALA A 16 14.26 30.25 17.33
CA ALA A 16 15.66 30.43 17.70
C ALA A 16 16.47 30.83 16.45
N PRO A 17 17.24 31.93 16.46
CA PRO A 17 18.04 32.34 15.32
C PRO A 17 19.30 31.48 15.18
N GLY A 18 19.58 30.97 13.97
CA GLY A 18 20.93 30.48 13.62
C GLY A 18 21.07 29.08 13.02
N ILE A 19 20.00 28.38 12.62
CA ILE A 19 20.13 27.05 11.98
C ILE A 19 19.92 27.19 10.46
N CYS A 20 20.97 26.93 9.68
CA CYS A 20 20.93 26.95 8.21
C CYS A 20 20.03 25.83 7.67
N PRO A 21 19.07 26.11 6.77
CA PRO A 21 18.25 25.09 6.10
C PRO A 21 19.06 24.12 5.21
N CYS A 22 20.33 24.44 4.94
CA CYS A 22 21.24 23.67 4.10
C CYS A 22 21.85 22.43 4.77
N GLN A 23 21.76 22.28 6.10
CA GLN A 23 22.38 21.17 6.84
C GLN A 23 21.50 19.92 6.97
N TYR A 24 20.24 19.96 6.50
CA TYR A 24 19.32 18.82 6.48
C TYR A 24 19.37 18.00 5.17
N GLY A 25 20.54 17.91 4.55
CA GLY A 25 20.75 17.23 3.28
C GLY A 25 21.73 16.06 3.39
N ALA A 26 21.22 14.88 3.06
CA ALA A 26 21.94 13.63 2.80
C ALA A 26 22.39 12.85 4.04
N GLU A 27 21.51 11.97 4.54
CA GLU A 27 21.78 10.57 4.90
C GLU A 27 20.57 10.02 5.66
N ASP A 28 19.57 9.53 4.92
CA ASP A 28 18.75 8.40 5.36
C ASP A 28 17.80 8.02 4.21
N GLN A 29 18.23 7.05 3.41
CA GLN A 29 17.33 6.26 2.57
C GLN A 29 16.62 5.21 3.45
N ALA A 30 16.03 5.65 4.56
CA ALA A 30 15.17 4.81 5.36
C ALA A 30 13.89 4.51 4.56
N HIS A 31 13.60 3.23 4.42
CA HIS A 31 12.45 2.68 3.70
C HIS A 31 11.18 3.46 4.03
N VAL A 32 10.58 4.02 2.98
CA VAL A 32 9.26 4.64 3.05
C VAL A 32 8.28 3.60 3.57
N SER A 33 7.78 3.77 4.80
CA SER A 33 6.54 3.12 5.23
C SER A 33 5.39 3.91 4.61
N LEU A 34 5.24 3.78 3.28
CA LEU A 34 3.97 4.14 2.65
C LEU A 34 2.91 3.33 3.39
N PRO A 35 1.70 3.87 3.62
CA PRO A 35 0.60 3.09 4.18
C PRO A 35 0.23 1.85 3.33
N CYS A 36 0.89 1.67 2.18
CA CYS A 36 0.74 0.59 1.22
C CYS A 36 2.14 0.10 0.81
N GLN A 37 2.42 -1.18 0.97
CA GLN A 37 3.71 -1.80 0.61
C GLN A 37 3.82 -2.05 -0.91
N GLY A 38 2.71 -1.94 -1.64
CA GLY A 38 2.66 -1.92 -3.11
C GLY A 38 3.05 -0.57 -3.70
N ALA A 39 4.35 -0.27 -3.74
CA ALA A 39 4.90 1.02 -4.20
C ALA A 39 4.41 1.48 -5.59
N GLY A 40 4.05 0.54 -6.48
CA GLY A 40 3.58 0.84 -7.84
C GLY A 40 2.19 1.50 -7.87
N ASN A 41 1.19 0.93 -7.20
CA ASN A 41 -0.20 1.38 -7.31
C ASN A 41 -0.43 2.73 -6.62
N CYS A 42 0.19 2.94 -5.46
CA CYS A 42 0.06 4.20 -4.73
C CYS A 42 0.75 5.37 -5.43
N LEU A 43 1.90 5.14 -6.06
CA LEU A 43 2.60 6.18 -6.82
C LEU A 43 1.77 6.59 -8.05
N GLN A 44 1.22 5.63 -8.80
CA GLN A 44 0.33 5.92 -9.93
C GLN A 44 -0.92 6.69 -9.48
N PHE A 45 -1.52 6.29 -8.36
CA PHE A 45 -2.68 6.98 -7.80
C PHE A 45 -2.36 8.42 -7.37
N SER A 46 -1.27 8.64 -6.65
CA SER A 46 -0.85 9.98 -6.20
C SER A 46 -0.57 10.93 -7.37
N LYS A 47 -0.01 10.41 -8.48
CA LYS A 47 0.17 11.16 -9.72
C LYS A 47 -1.16 11.58 -10.34
N LEU A 48 -2.13 10.67 -10.43
CA LEU A 48 -3.47 10.98 -10.94
C LEU A 48 -4.20 11.99 -10.03
N ALA A 49 -4.09 11.82 -8.71
CA ALA A 49 -4.65 12.74 -7.73
C ALA A 49 -4.06 14.15 -7.89
N GLY A 50 -2.74 14.28 -8.07
CA GLY A 50 -2.09 15.56 -8.33
C GLY A 50 -2.56 16.24 -9.63
N GLN A 51 -2.76 15.48 -10.70
CA GLN A 51 -3.31 16.00 -11.96
C GLN A 51 -4.76 16.48 -11.81
N ALA A 52 -5.59 15.71 -11.11
CA ALA A 52 -6.98 16.07 -10.84
C ALA A 52 -7.04 17.32 -9.94
N ALA A 53 -6.25 17.37 -8.87
CA ALA A 53 -6.15 18.49 -7.95
C ALA A 53 -5.84 19.80 -8.67
N ARG A 54 -4.80 19.80 -9.52
CA ARG A 54 -4.42 20.99 -10.28
C ARG A 54 -5.53 21.47 -11.23
N LYS A 55 -6.21 20.54 -11.91
CA LYS A 55 -7.32 20.87 -12.83
C LYS A 55 -8.54 21.42 -12.09
N ILE A 56 -8.95 20.78 -11.00
CA ILE A 56 -10.10 21.20 -10.18
C ILE A 56 -9.87 22.60 -9.62
N ALA A 57 -8.66 22.87 -9.14
CA ALA A 57 -8.28 24.15 -8.54
C ALA A 57 -7.91 25.25 -9.56
N ARG A 58 -7.81 24.91 -10.85
CA ARG A 58 -7.20 25.78 -11.88
C ARG A 58 -5.88 26.40 -11.38
N ALA A 59 -5.07 25.57 -10.73
CA ALA A 59 -3.84 25.98 -10.06
C ALA A 59 -2.62 25.83 -10.98
N ASP A 60 -1.56 26.58 -10.67
CA ASP A 60 -0.27 26.48 -11.35
C ASP A 60 0.55 25.29 -10.82
N GLY A 61 0.25 24.82 -9.61
CA GLY A 61 0.76 23.56 -9.10
C GLY A 61 -0.17 22.88 -8.10
N ALA A 62 -0.03 21.56 -7.99
CA ALA A 62 -0.61 20.77 -6.92
C ALA A 62 0.43 19.77 -6.38
N THR A 63 0.40 19.52 -5.09
CA THR A 63 1.28 18.55 -4.43
C THR A 63 0.49 17.56 -3.60
N PHE A 64 1.04 16.36 -3.50
CA PHE A 64 0.55 15.29 -2.65
C PHE A 64 1.60 15.00 -1.59
N VAL A 65 1.23 15.17 -0.33
CA VAL A 65 2.12 15.01 0.82
C VAL A 65 1.58 13.88 1.69
N LEU A 66 2.45 12.95 2.08
CA LEU A 66 2.13 11.91 3.06
C LEU A 66 2.84 12.19 4.37
N ARG A 67 2.17 11.85 5.46
CA ARG A 67 2.74 11.89 6.79
C ARG A 67 3.57 10.64 7.03
N ASP A 68 4.81 10.83 7.47
CA ASP A 68 5.76 9.79 7.84
C ASP A 68 6.29 10.11 9.24
N GLY A 69 5.55 9.66 10.27
CA GLY A 69 5.78 10.06 11.66
C GLY A 69 5.71 11.58 11.86
N ASP A 70 6.85 12.18 12.21
CA ASP A 70 7.04 13.63 12.39
C ASP A 70 7.59 14.33 11.14
N LEU A 71 7.57 13.65 9.99
CA LEU A 71 7.97 14.20 8.69
C LEU A 71 6.79 14.29 7.73
N CYS A 72 6.87 15.28 6.85
CA CYS A 72 6.03 15.47 5.68
C CYS A 72 6.82 15.07 4.44
N HIS A 73 6.44 13.97 3.80
CA HIS A 73 7.05 13.50 2.57
C HIS A 73 6.25 13.98 1.35
N TYR A 74 6.85 14.81 0.51
CA TYR A 74 6.25 15.33 -0.72
C TYR A 74 6.37 14.27 -1.83
N VAL A 75 5.47 13.30 -1.84
CA VAL A 75 5.59 12.10 -2.69
C VAL A 75 5.34 12.38 -4.17
N GLU A 76 4.43 13.29 -4.48
CA GLU A 76 4.11 13.65 -5.85
C GLU A 76 3.79 15.13 -6.04
N GLU A 77 4.00 15.58 -7.26
CA GLU A 77 3.83 16.98 -7.64
C GLU A 77 3.43 17.11 -9.12
N ASN A 78 2.45 17.97 -9.39
CA ASN A 78 2.10 18.42 -10.72
C ASN A 78 2.11 19.95 -10.76
N ALA A 79 3.17 20.55 -11.30
CA ALA A 79 3.33 22.00 -11.30
C ALA A 79 3.99 22.52 -12.60
N VAL A 80 3.87 23.82 -12.84
CA VAL A 80 4.50 24.52 -13.98
C VAL A 80 6.03 24.55 -13.89
N SER A 81 6.59 24.41 -12.69
CA SER A 81 8.02 24.21 -12.45
C SER A 81 8.23 23.25 -11.28
N PRO A 82 9.40 22.60 -11.15
CA PRO A 82 9.71 21.74 -10.01
C PRO A 82 9.65 22.51 -8.67
N LEU A 83 9.13 21.89 -7.60
CA LEU A 83 9.19 22.41 -6.24
C LEU A 83 9.84 21.41 -5.28
N TRP A 84 9.04 20.51 -4.69
CA TRP A 84 9.36 19.79 -3.46
C TRP A 84 9.35 18.28 -3.60
N ARG A 85 8.99 17.75 -4.78
CA ARG A 85 8.87 16.31 -5.00
C ARG A 85 10.09 15.52 -4.50
N GLY A 86 9.83 14.47 -3.73
CA GLY A 86 10.82 13.58 -3.11
C GLY A 86 11.48 14.13 -1.83
N LYS A 87 11.22 15.38 -1.45
CA LYS A 87 11.77 15.98 -0.23
C LYS A 87 10.93 15.61 1.00
N ARG A 88 11.59 15.67 2.15
CA ARG A 88 10.98 15.52 3.47
C ARG A 88 11.28 16.74 4.31
N PHE A 89 10.28 17.19 5.07
CA PHE A 89 10.42 18.31 5.99
C PHE A 89 9.80 17.94 7.34
N PRO A 90 10.31 18.46 8.46
CA PRO A 90 9.64 18.31 9.75
C PRO A 90 8.19 18.79 9.68
N ILE A 91 7.27 18.04 10.27
CA ILE A 91 5.83 18.37 10.31
C ILE A 91 5.58 19.70 11.03
N SER A 92 6.51 20.14 11.88
CA SER A 92 6.47 21.42 12.57
C SER A 92 6.95 22.61 11.73
N GLN A 93 7.54 22.38 10.55
CA GLN A 93 8.22 23.40 9.74
C GLN A 93 7.65 23.56 8.33
N CYS A 94 6.41 23.13 8.10
CA CYS A 94 5.77 23.27 6.79
C CYS A 94 4.25 23.45 6.90
N VAL A 95 3.66 24.09 5.89
CA VAL A 95 2.19 24.34 5.83
C VAL A 95 1.39 23.04 5.80
N SER A 96 1.88 22.02 5.08
CA SER A 96 1.29 20.68 5.05
C SER A 96 1.22 20.07 6.45
N GLY A 97 2.30 20.20 7.22
CA GLY A 97 2.35 19.75 8.60
C GLY A 97 1.44 20.55 9.53
N TRP A 98 1.36 21.87 9.38
CA TRP A 98 0.40 22.70 10.11
C TRP A 98 -1.05 22.23 9.88
N VAL A 99 -1.42 21.97 8.63
CA VAL A 99 -2.77 21.48 8.27
C VAL A 99 -3.05 20.10 8.88
N MET A 100 -2.08 19.20 8.86
CA MET A 100 -2.23 17.87 9.47
C MET A 100 -2.34 17.93 11.00
N LEU A 101 -1.55 18.77 11.66
CA LEU A 101 -1.57 18.92 13.12
C LEU A 101 -2.84 19.61 13.61
N ASN A 102 -3.32 20.62 12.88
CA ASN A 102 -4.52 21.37 13.26
C ASN A 102 -5.82 20.78 12.69
N ARG A 103 -5.73 19.74 11.84
CA ARG A 103 -6.89 19.03 11.27
C ARG A 103 -7.87 19.94 10.52
N GLN A 104 -7.35 21.01 9.93
CA GLN A 104 -8.14 22.03 9.27
C GLN A 104 -7.43 22.55 8.01
N PRO A 105 -8.18 22.93 6.98
CA PRO A 105 -7.59 23.56 5.80
C PRO A 105 -6.88 24.88 6.13
N ALA A 106 -5.85 25.19 5.34
CA ALA A 106 -5.21 26.50 5.32
C ALA A 106 -5.49 27.17 3.97
N VAL A 107 -5.93 28.42 4.01
CA VAL A 107 -5.97 29.33 2.86
C VAL A 107 -4.96 30.44 3.14
N ILE A 108 -4.05 30.66 2.20
CA ILE A 108 -2.95 31.63 2.29
C ILE A 108 -3.01 32.47 1.01
N ALA A 109 -3.56 33.69 1.12
CA ALA A 109 -3.72 34.59 -0.03
C ALA A 109 -2.39 35.23 -0.48
N ASP A 110 -1.42 35.31 0.43
CA ASP A 110 -0.10 35.89 0.19
C ASP A 110 0.93 35.20 1.09
N ILE A 111 1.85 34.45 0.47
CA ILE A 111 2.87 33.67 1.20
C ILE A 111 3.88 34.52 1.98
N HIS A 112 3.99 35.81 1.66
CA HIS A 112 4.92 36.72 2.33
C HIS A 112 4.30 37.36 3.57
N LYS A 113 3.00 37.19 3.80
CA LYS A 113 2.25 37.80 4.92
C LYS A 113 1.73 36.79 5.93
N ASP A 114 1.97 35.50 5.70
CA ASP A 114 1.43 34.43 6.54
C ASP A 114 2.55 33.71 7.30
N ASP A 115 2.53 33.83 8.63
CA ASP A 115 3.55 33.28 9.54
C ASP A 115 3.66 31.74 9.48
N ARG A 116 2.68 31.05 8.89
CA ARG A 116 2.73 29.59 8.69
C ARG A 116 3.67 29.20 7.57
N VAL A 117 4.08 30.15 6.72
CA VAL A 117 4.91 29.89 5.55
C VAL A 117 6.38 30.18 5.84
N PRO A 118 7.28 29.21 5.63
CA PRO A 118 8.71 29.48 5.62
C PRO A 118 9.08 30.23 4.33
N THR A 119 8.90 31.56 4.31
CA THR A 119 8.97 32.40 3.11
C THR A 119 10.28 32.25 2.32
N GLU A 120 11.41 32.03 3.01
CA GLU A 120 12.72 31.84 2.37
C GLU A 120 12.74 30.65 1.41
N ALA A 121 12.04 29.56 1.76
CA ALA A 121 11.95 28.37 0.92
C ALA A 121 11.25 28.69 -0.43
N TYR A 122 10.30 29.62 -0.43
CA TYR A 122 9.52 29.94 -1.64
C TYR A 122 10.15 31.03 -2.52
N SER A 123 11.27 31.63 -2.10
CA SER A 123 11.90 32.78 -2.76
C SER A 123 12.25 32.55 -4.24
N THR A 124 12.61 31.32 -4.60
CA THR A 124 12.99 30.92 -5.98
C THR A 124 11.85 30.26 -6.76
N THR A 125 10.64 30.20 -6.17
CA THR A 125 9.48 29.51 -6.74
C THR A 125 8.47 30.50 -7.35
N PHE A 126 7.58 29.99 -8.20
CA PHE A 126 6.48 30.78 -8.74
C PHE A 126 5.38 31.07 -7.70
N VAL A 127 5.34 30.34 -6.60
CA VAL A 127 4.20 30.37 -5.67
C VAL A 127 4.06 31.76 -5.04
N ARG A 128 2.85 32.33 -5.09
CA ARG A 128 2.48 33.59 -4.43
C ARG A 128 1.32 33.43 -3.47
N SER A 129 0.45 32.46 -3.71
CA SER A 129 -0.60 32.05 -2.79
C SER A 129 -0.79 30.53 -2.82
N MET A 130 -1.46 30.01 -1.79
CA MET A 130 -1.74 28.58 -1.70
C MET A 130 -2.96 28.24 -0.86
N ALA A 131 -3.47 27.03 -1.10
CA ALA A 131 -4.43 26.38 -0.23
C ALA A 131 -3.90 24.98 0.08
N MET A 132 -4.20 24.49 1.27
CA MET A 132 -3.73 23.18 1.73
C MET A 132 -4.84 22.52 2.52
N VAL A 133 -5.18 21.28 2.18
CA VAL A 133 -6.25 20.51 2.85
C VAL A 133 -5.68 19.20 3.40
N PRO A 134 -6.13 18.75 4.59
CA PRO A 134 -5.69 17.48 5.14
C PRO A 134 -6.36 16.33 4.39
N ILE A 135 -5.62 15.25 4.16
CA ILE A 135 -6.18 13.96 3.74
C ILE A 135 -6.56 13.24 5.03
N ARG A 136 -7.86 12.92 5.19
CA ARG A 136 -8.44 12.31 6.40
C ARG A 136 -8.45 13.25 7.61
N SER A 137 -9.25 14.33 7.56
CA SER A 137 -9.26 15.40 8.57
C SER A 137 -9.24 14.95 10.04
N ARG A 138 -9.94 13.88 10.43
CA ARG A 138 -9.96 13.38 11.83
C ARG A 138 -8.64 12.80 12.30
N ASP A 139 -7.89 12.16 11.41
CA ASP A 139 -6.59 11.56 11.69
C ASP A 139 -5.71 11.67 10.43
N PRO A 140 -5.11 12.84 10.17
CA PRO A 140 -4.51 13.11 8.88
C PRO A 140 -3.32 12.22 8.56
N ILE A 141 -3.39 11.55 7.41
CA ILE A 141 -2.32 10.72 6.83
C ILE A 141 -1.49 11.47 5.80
N GLY A 142 -1.89 12.71 5.48
CA GLY A 142 -1.27 13.49 4.44
C GLY A 142 -1.99 14.82 4.23
N ALA A 143 -1.58 15.54 3.19
CA ALA A 143 -2.19 16.78 2.76
C ALA A 143 -2.11 16.92 1.24
N ILE A 144 -3.06 17.68 0.67
CA ILE A 144 -3.04 18.11 -0.73
C ILE A 144 -2.85 19.63 -0.75
N GLY A 145 -1.83 20.07 -1.46
CA GLY A 145 -1.53 21.49 -1.64
C GLY A 145 -1.88 21.96 -3.04
N PHE A 146 -2.32 23.21 -3.15
CA PHE A 146 -2.64 23.90 -4.39
C PHE A 146 -1.89 25.22 -4.39
N TYR A 147 -1.18 25.52 -5.48
CA TYR A 147 -0.28 26.66 -5.60
C TYR A 147 -0.66 27.53 -6.80
N TRP A 148 -0.70 28.84 -6.59
CA TRP A 148 -0.94 29.82 -7.65
C TRP A 148 0.25 30.77 -7.77
N ALA A 149 0.54 31.17 -9.00
CA ALA A 149 1.55 32.18 -9.33
C ALA A 149 1.08 33.61 -9.03
N ASP A 150 -0.23 33.81 -8.89
CA ASP A 150 -0.87 35.06 -8.52
C ASP A 150 -1.49 34.99 -7.12
N HIS A 151 -1.85 36.14 -6.55
CA HIS A 151 -2.59 36.20 -5.29
C HIS A 151 -4.01 35.65 -5.46
N HIS A 152 -4.22 34.41 -5.01
CA HIS A 152 -5.53 33.76 -4.97
C HIS A 152 -5.92 33.39 -3.54
N ALA A 153 -7.09 33.85 -3.09
CA ALA A 153 -7.70 33.41 -1.84
C ALA A 153 -8.82 32.42 -2.18
N ALA A 154 -8.58 31.13 -1.95
CA ALA A 154 -9.57 30.09 -2.24
C ALA A 154 -10.90 30.40 -1.54
N SER A 155 -11.96 30.48 -2.33
CA SER A 155 -13.32 30.69 -1.86
C SER A 155 -13.81 29.51 -1.03
N GLU A 156 -14.88 29.70 -0.25
CA GLU A 156 -15.48 28.63 0.53
C GLU A 156 -15.95 27.46 -0.35
N LEU A 157 -16.43 27.75 -1.58
CA LEU A 157 -16.82 26.73 -2.54
C LEU A 157 -15.61 25.92 -3.03
N GLU A 158 -14.52 26.57 -3.41
CA GLU A 158 -13.28 25.91 -3.81
C GLU A 158 -12.72 25.06 -2.67
N LEU A 159 -12.69 25.60 -1.45
CA LEU A 159 -12.21 24.88 -0.27
C LEU A 159 -13.04 23.63 0.03
N ARG A 160 -14.37 23.70 -0.15
CA ARG A 160 -15.26 22.53 -0.07
C ARG A 160 -14.89 21.49 -1.14
N LEU A 161 -14.66 21.90 -2.38
CA LEU A 161 -14.26 20.99 -3.46
C LEU A 161 -12.91 20.32 -3.16
N PHE A 162 -11.94 21.08 -2.65
CA PHE A 162 -10.62 20.55 -2.27
C PHE A 162 -10.73 19.55 -1.13
N THR A 163 -11.60 19.81 -0.15
CA THR A 163 -11.85 18.88 0.96
C THR A 163 -12.51 17.60 0.46
N ILE A 164 -13.52 17.70 -0.42
CA ILE A 164 -14.17 16.52 -1.04
C ILE A 164 -13.14 15.68 -1.81
N LEU A 165 -12.24 16.33 -2.55
CA LEU A 165 -11.15 15.64 -3.24
C LEU A 165 -10.24 14.90 -2.25
N ALA A 166 -9.85 15.54 -1.15
CA ALA A 166 -9.00 14.94 -0.13
C ALA A 166 -9.67 13.76 0.58
N ASP A 167 -10.98 13.83 0.82
CA ASP A 167 -11.76 12.73 1.38
C ASP A 167 -11.85 11.55 0.40
N ALA A 168 -12.10 11.81 -0.88
CA ALA A 168 -12.11 10.77 -1.92
C ALA A 168 -10.74 10.09 -2.05
N VAL A 169 -9.66 10.87 -1.97
CA VAL A 169 -8.29 10.36 -1.94
C VAL A 169 -8.05 9.48 -0.72
N SER A 170 -8.48 9.92 0.47
CA SER A 170 -8.34 9.13 1.70
C SER A 170 -9.00 7.76 1.56
N LEU A 171 -10.23 7.72 1.05
CA LEU A 171 -10.98 6.49 0.85
C LEU A 171 -10.29 5.56 -0.16
N ALA A 172 -9.75 6.11 -1.25
CA ALA A 172 -9.02 5.34 -2.24
C ALA A 172 -7.72 4.74 -1.69
N LEU A 173 -6.96 5.51 -0.88
CA LEU A 173 -5.75 5.00 -0.21
C LEU A 173 -6.09 3.90 0.80
N GLU A 174 -7.15 4.06 1.57
CA GLU A 174 -7.63 3.03 2.50
C GLU A 174 -8.03 1.75 1.74
N ARG A 175 -8.74 1.89 0.62
CA ARG A 175 -9.09 0.75 -0.23
C ARG A 175 -7.85 0.03 -0.77
N LEU A 176 -6.84 0.76 -1.23
CA LEU A 176 -5.59 0.16 -1.71
C LEU A 176 -4.89 -0.62 -0.60
N ARG A 177 -4.82 -0.06 0.60
CA ARG A 177 -4.24 -0.75 1.77
C ARG A 177 -5.00 -2.03 2.11
N VAL A 178 -6.33 -1.99 2.16
CA VAL A 178 -7.16 -3.17 2.45
C VAL A 178 -6.97 -4.27 1.40
N LEU A 179 -6.87 -3.90 0.12
CA LEU A 179 -6.62 -4.87 -0.96
C LEU A 179 -5.24 -5.51 -0.84
N GLU A 180 -4.22 -4.74 -0.45
CA GLU A 180 -2.86 -5.26 -0.21
C GLU A 180 -2.81 -6.18 1.01
N ASP A 181 -3.46 -5.80 2.10
CA ASP A 181 -3.58 -6.63 3.30
C ASP A 181 -4.31 -7.95 3.01
N LEU A 182 -5.39 -7.90 2.21
CA LEU A 182 -6.11 -9.09 1.76
C LEU A 182 -5.21 -9.99 0.91
N ALA A 183 -4.51 -9.45 -0.09
CA ALA A 183 -3.60 -10.22 -0.95
C ALA A 183 -2.46 -10.87 -0.14
N ARG A 184 -1.95 -10.18 0.88
CA ARG A 184 -0.95 -10.73 1.81
C ARG A 184 -1.53 -11.89 2.61
N VAL A 185 -2.70 -11.70 3.22
CA VAL A 185 -3.37 -12.76 3.99
C VAL A 185 -3.73 -13.96 3.11
N GLU A 186 -4.21 -13.73 1.89
CA GLU A 186 -4.43 -14.80 0.90
C GLU A 186 -3.14 -15.56 0.59
N SER A 187 -2.02 -14.86 0.40
CA SER A 187 -0.72 -15.51 0.16
C SER A 187 -0.18 -16.31 1.36
N GLU A 188 -0.53 -15.91 2.59
CA GLU A 188 -0.15 -16.61 3.83
C GLU A 188 -1.08 -17.80 4.14
N LEU A 189 -2.36 -17.68 3.78
CA LEU A 189 -3.37 -18.73 3.97
C LEU A 189 -3.36 -19.78 2.85
N GLN A 190 -2.74 -19.49 1.71
CA GLN A 190 -2.38 -20.50 0.73
C GLN A 190 -1.05 -21.13 1.17
N PRO A 191 -1.03 -22.27 1.90
CA PRO A 191 0.19 -23.07 1.96
C PRO A 191 0.57 -23.36 0.52
N GLU A 192 1.79 -23.06 0.09
CA GLU A 192 2.28 -23.22 -1.29
C GLU A 192 1.38 -24.16 -2.08
N THR A 193 0.35 -23.62 -2.75
CA THR A 193 -0.47 -24.42 -3.62
C THR A 193 0.40 -24.62 -4.83
N THR A 194 1.26 -25.63 -4.71
CA THR A 194 1.69 -26.51 -5.78
C THR A 194 0.62 -26.47 -6.88
N PRO A 195 1.07 -26.22 -8.11
CA PRO A 195 0.25 -25.61 -9.16
C PRO A 195 -1.13 -26.25 -9.25
N GLU A 196 -2.12 -25.38 -9.29
CA GLU A 196 -3.53 -25.62 -9.62
C GLU A 196 -3.68 -26.13 -11.08
N LYS A 197 -3.01 -27.25 -11.38
CA LYS A 197 -3.26 -28.19 -12.48
C LYS A 197 -3.54 -29.58 -11.92
N THR A 198 -4.10 -29.67 -10.72
CA THR A 198 -4.52 -30.95 -10.12
C THR A 198 -6.02 -31.21 -10.30
N LEU A 199 -6.73 -30.37 -11.08
CA LEU A 199 -8.10 -30.70 -11.52
C LEU A 199 -8.12 -31.52 -12.81
N ASP A 200 -7.15 -32.44 -12.96
CA ASP A 200 -7.14 -33.48 -13.99
C ASP A 200 -6.60 -34.82 -13.47
N LYS A 201 -6.71 -35.09 -12.15
CA LYS A 201 -6.23 -36.35 -11.53
C LYS A 201 -7.34 -37.40 -11.37
N MET A 202 -8.17 -37.57 -12.39
CA MET A 202 -9.01 -38.77 -12.49
C MET A 202 -8.39 -39.72 -13.52
N VAL A 203 -7.70 -40.74 -13.04
CA VAL A 203 -7.22 -41.82 -13.89
C VAL A 203 -8.37 -42.79 -14.15
N ARG A 204 -8.72 -43.01 -15.41
CA ARG A 204 -9.75 -44.01 -15.77
C ARG A 204 -9.14 -45.40 -15.67
N MET A 205 -9.76 -46.28 -14.89
CA MET A 205 -9.36 -47.69 -14.80
C MET A 205 -10.39 -48.57 -15.51
N CYS A 206 -9.92 -49.50 -16.34
CA CYS A 206 -10.76 -50.49 -16.99
C CYS A 206 -11.20 -51.53 -15.95
N SER A 207 -12.50 -51.66 -15.70
CA SER A 207 -13.06 -52.56 -14.68
C SER A 207 -12.84 -54.06 -14.97
N TRP A 208 -12.61 -54.45 -16.23
CA TRP A 208 -12.38 -55.84 -16.61
C TRP A 208 -10.90 -56.24 -16.63
N THR A 209 -10.00 -55.30 -16.96
CA THR A 209 -8.56 -55.60 -17.12
C THR A 209 -7.68 -54.99 -16.04
N GLY A 210 -8.20 -54.06 -15.24
CA GLY A 210 -7.45 -53.33 -14.21
C GLY A 210 -6.41 -52.35 -14.74
N ARG A 211 -6.38 -52.09 -16.05
CA ARG A 211 -5.43 -51.13 -16.67
C ARG A 211 -5.88 -49.69 -16.50
N LEU A 212 -4.91 -48.79 -16.44
CA LEU A 212 -5.09 -47.35 -16.30
C LEU A 212 -4.95 -46.65 -17.65
N ASP A 213 -5.86 -45.74 -17.97
CA ASP A 213 -5.79 -44.85 -19.13
C ASP A 213 -5.08 -43.55 -18.71
N ILE A 214 -3.86 -43.37 -19.22
CA ILE A 214 -3.05 -42.17 -19.06
C ILE A 214 -2.85 -41.57 -20.44
N ASP A 215 -3.40 -40.38 -20.66
CA ASP A 215 -3.29 -39.62 -21.91
C ASP A 215 -3.69 -40.42 -23.18
N GLY A 216 -4.67 -41.33 -23.05
CA GLY A 216 -5.18 -42.16 -24.14
C GLY A 216 -4.46 -43.51 -24.32
N GLN A 217 -3.49 -43.83 -23.45
CA GLN A 217 -2.78 -45.11 -23.45
C GLN A 217 -3.14 -45.98 -22.24
N TRP A 218 -3.49 -47.25 -22.52
CA TRP A 218 -3.83 -48.23 -21.48
C TRP A 218 -2.60 -49.00 -21.00
N ILE A 219 -2.13 -48.67 -19.80
CA ILE A 219 -0.95 -49.29 -19.17
C ILE A 219 -1.34 -50.07 -17.90
N SER A 220 -0.49 -51.01 -17.48
CA SER A 220 -0.68 -51.70 -16.21
C SER A 220 -0.40 -50.76 -15.02
N MET A 221 -0.95 -51.06 -13.85
CA MET A 221 -0.65 -50.31 -12.62
C MET A 221 0.84 -50.37 -12.27
N GLU A 222 1.50 -51.50 -12.53
CA GLU A 222 2.93 -51.67 -12.28
C GLU A 222 3.78 -50.78 -13.18
N ASP A 223 3.48 -50.77 -14.48
CA ASP A 223 4.17 -49.90 -15.44
C ASP A 223 3.95 -48.42 -15.09
N PHE A 224 2.75 -48.06 -14.67
CA PHE A 224 2.43 -46.71 -14.21
C PHE A 224 3.28 -46.32 -13.00
N LEU A 225 3.34 -47.18 -11.97
CA LEU A 225 4.14 -46.91 -10.76
C LEU A 225 5.65 -46.88 -11.05
N GLN A 226 6.15 -47.76 -11.92
CA GLN A 226 7.56 -47.79 -12.28
C GLN A 226 7.97 -46.58 -13.13
N LYS A 227 7.17 -46.18 -14.12
CA LYS A 227 7.51 -45.08 -15.04
C LYS A 227 7.34 -43.71 -14.39
N ASN A 228 6.28 -43.51 -13.61
CA ASN A 228 5.94 -42.19 -13.07
C ASN A 228 6.52 -41.95 -11.67
N PHE A 229 6.78 -43.01 -10.90
CA PHE A 229 7.25 -42.91 -9.52
C PHE A 229 8.52 -43.71 -9.25
N GLY A 230 9.04 -44.47 -10.22
CA GLY A 230 10.27 -45.26 -10.06
C GLY A 230 10.11 -46.50 -9.17
N ILE A 231 8.88 -46.85 -8.77
CA ILE A 231 8.61 -47.92 -7.79
C ILE A 231 8.55 -49.27 -8.52
N ARG A 232 9.43 -50.21 -8.14
CA ARG A 232 9.31 -51.62 -8.56
C ARG A 232 8.30 -52.35 -7.71
N VAL A 233 7.32 -52.96 -8.34
CA VAL A 233 6.33 -53.80 -7.66
C VAL A 233 6.82 -55.25 -7.67
N THR A 234 6.85 -55.86 -6.49
CA THR A 234 7.06 -57.30 -6.31
C THR A 234 5.75 -57.94 -5.85
N HIS A 235 5.43 -59.12 -6.37
CA HIS A 235 4.15 -59.75 -6.06
C HIS A 235 4.19 -60.49 -4.72
N ALA A 236 3.21 -60.22 -3.87
CA ALA A 236 2.94 -60.95 -2.65
C ALA A 236 1.43 -61.13 -2.50
N ILE A 237 1.01 -62.20 -1.84
CA ILE A 237 -0.42 -62.47 -1.60
C ILE A 237 -0.81 -61.77 -0.29
N SER A 238 -1.83 -60.92 -0.34
CA SER A 238 -2.35 -60.28 0.89
C SER A 238 -2.96 -61.34 1.82
N PRO A 239 -2.99 -61.11 3.14
CA PRO A 239 -3.61 -62.05 4.08
C PRO A 239 -5.08 -62.40 3.73
N GLU A 240 -5.83 -61.44 3.16
CA GLU A 240 -7.19 -61.68 2.68
C GLU A 240 -7.23 -62.59 1.44
N GLY A 241 -6.33 -62.37 0.48
CA GLY A 241 -6.20 -63.23 -0.70
C GLY A 241 -5.76 -64.64 -0.33
N ALA A 242 -4.85 -64.78 0.63
CA ALA A 242 -4.39 -66.08 1.12
C ALA A 242 -5.53 -66.87 1.79
N ARG A 243 -6.39 -66.19 2.58
CA ARG A 243 -7.61 -66.81 3.14
C ARG A 243 -8.57 -67.29 2.05
N HIS A 244 -8.76 -66.50 0.98
CA HIS A 244 -9.67 -66.87 -0.11
C HIS A 244 -9.18 -68.09 -0.90
N LEU A 245 -7.87 -68.29 -1.00
CA LEU A 245 -7.25 -69.46 -1.63
C LEU A 245 -7.12 -70.67 -0.69
N GLY A 246 -7.55 -70.55 0.56
CA GLY A 246 -7.41 -71.59 1.58
C GLY A 246 -5.96 -71.85 2.01
N CYS A 247 -5.03 -70.95 1.68
CA CYS A 247 -3.65 -71.04 2.16
C CYS A 247 -3.62 -70.70 3.67
N PRO A 248 -2.92 -71.49 4.51
CA PRO A 248 -2.77 -71.17 5.92
C PRO A 248 -2.05 -69.81 6.04
N THR A 249 -2.75 -68.79 6.52
CA THR A 249 -2.13 -67.52 6.91
C THR A 249 -1.52 -67.68 8.29
N ASP A 250 -0.39 -68.37 8.37
CA ASP A 250 0.29 -68.55 9.64
C ASP A 250 1.09 -67.29 10.00
N SER A 251 0.62 -66.64 11.07
CA SER A 251 1.38 -65.76 11.93
C SER A 251 2.44 -66.56 12.68
N SER A 252 3.44 -67.05 11.96
CA SER A 252 4.67 -67.59 12.54
C SER A 252 5.85 -67.00 11.81
N VAL A 253 6.14 -65.73 12.13
CA VAL A 253 7.54 -65.33 12.21
C VAL A 253 8.13 -66.18 13.33
N ASP A 254 8.76 -67.28 12.94
CA ASP A 254 9.88 -67.79 13.71
C ASP A 254 10.92 -68.37 12.77
N LYS A 255 11.91 -67.54 12.48
CA LYS A 255 13.29 -67.97 12.27
C LYS A 255 14.16 -67.08 13.14
N SER A 256 14.20 -67.45 14.41
CA SER A 256 15.44 -67.65 15.16
C SER A 256 16.72 -67.06 14.56
N SER A 257 17.40 -66.28 15.41
CA SER A 257 18.87 -66.18 15.59
C SER A 257 19.46 -64.78 15.37
N SER A 258 19.26 -63.88 16.34
CA SER A 258 20.30 -63.12 17.07
C SER A 258 19.68 -61.97 17.84
#